data_AF-A0AAU1KF70-F1
#
_entry.id   AF-A0AAU1KF70-F1
#
_cell.length_a   1.000
_cell.length_b   1.000
_cell.length_c   1.000
_cell.angle_alpha   90.00
_cell.angle_beta   90.00
_cell.angle_gamma   90.00
#
_symmetry.space_group_name_H-M   'P 1'
#
loop_
_entity.id
_entity.type
_entity.pdbx_description
1 polymer ?
#
loop_
_entity_poly.entity_id
_entity_poly.type
_entity_poly.pdbx_seq_one_letter_code
_entity_poly.pdbx_strand_id
1 'polypeptide(L)'
;MKPISRTVRARVSHAGPAGRSHPHHPQEYEILDPGDIEELVGAWPLGTGHDEAFDCTCLGHEGRVTLHEASGQTIRSRDLSSPEPLADLLDPDTPEGIPARHRARWAAAAPAPLREYAEAVARASTPQGPHTVPLAVVFGWLGTRRPEPADAASVLAVEAPMRLLADACTEELAWAVRQTDRAGLEGAVRFFASEEFTTRHPKRRRVPDTARDLLLRHARSHRPGDLAVLERRLLRTPDDRIRRS
;
A
#
# COMPACT_ATOMS: atom_id res chain seq x y z
N MET A 1 4.70 35.29 12.41
CA MET A 1 4.86 33.92 11.87
C MET A 1 5.49 33.05 12.96
N LYS A 2 4.84 31.96 13.40
CA LYS A 2 5.48 30.99 14.31
C LYS A 2 6.55 30.20 13.53
N PRO A 3 7.70 29.87 14.12
CA PRO A 3 8.75 29.13 13.43
C PRO A 3 8.26 27.73 13.05
N ILE A 4 8.56 27.34 11.81
CA ILE A 4 8.12 26.07 11.20
C ILE A 4 8.97 24.87 11.71
N SER A 5 9.86 25.09 12.68
CA SER A 5 10.80 24.09 13.22
C SER A 5 10.15 22.97 14.06
N ARG A 6 8.83 22.78 13.98
CA ARG A 6 8.04 21.80 14.75
C ARG A 6 7.27 20.80 13.90
N THR A 7 7.20 20.99 12.57
CA THR A 7 6.51 20.03 11.71
C THR A 7 7.29 18.74 11.65
N VAL A 8 6.63 17.62 11.95
CA VAL A 8 7.23 16.28 11.88
C VAL A 8 6.43 15.32 10.99
N ARG A 9 5.24 15.74 10.55
CA ARG A 9 4.35 14.94 9.72
C ARG A 9 3.46 15.84 8.89
N ALA A 10 3.17 15.42 7.66
CA ALA A 10 2.08 15.94 6.87
C ALA A 10 1.08 14.81 6.55
N ARG A 11 -0.20 15.16 6.50
CA ARG A 11 -1.29 14.30 6.02
C ARG A 11 -1.86 14.93 4.76
N VAL A 12 -1.91 14.16 3.68
CA VAL A 12 -2.44 14.59 2.39
C VAL A 12 -3.68 13.78 2.10
N SER A 13 -4.76 14.45 1.69
CA SER A 13 -6.04 13.83 1.33
C SER A 13 -6.53 14.38 0.00
N HIS A 14 -7.03 13.53 -0.88
CA HIS A 14 -7.57 13.91 -2.19
C HIS A 14 -9.09 13.78 -2.22
N ALA A 15 -9.76 14.73 -2.87
CA ALA A 15 -11.21 14.71 -2.99
C ALA A 15 -11.65 13.76 -4.11
N GLY A 16 -12.06 12.54 -3.74
CA GLY A 16 -12.76 11.62 -4.63
C GLY A 16 -11.90 10.86 -5.66
N PRO A 17 -12.55 10.04 -6.52
CA PRO A 17 -11.89 9.29 -7.60
C PRO A 17 -11.79 10.06 -8.93
N ALA A 18 -12.51 11.17 -9.08
CA ALA A 18 -12.45 12.01 -10.28
C ALA A 18 -11.19 12.89 -10.19
N GLY A 19 -10.24 12.71 -11.12
CA GLY A 19 -8.97 13.44 -11.13
C GLY A 19 -7.72 12.61 -10.77
N ARG A 20 -7.86 11.30 -10.50
CA ARG A 20 -6.68 10.44 -10.27
C ARG A 20 -6.06 9.99 -11.59
N SER A 21 -4.95 10.60 -11.95
CA SER A 21 -4.19 10.17 -13.11
C SER A 21 -3.31 8.93 -12.84
N HIS A 22 -2.76 8.78 -11.63
CA HIS A 22 -1.91 7.63 -11.30
C HIS A 22 -2.73 6.45 -10.70
N PRO A 23 -2.70 5.25 -11.32
CA PRO A 23 -3.31 4.05 -10.76
C PRO A 23 -2.82 3.78 -9.35
N HIS A 24 -3.73 3.36 -8.47
CA HIS A 24 -3.42 2.97 -7.08
C HIS A 24 -2.82 4.08 -6.22
N HIS A 25 -3.01 5.35 -6.57
CA HIS A 25 -2.71 6.43 -5.63
C HIS A 25 -3.72 6.38 -4.47
N PRO A 26 -3.26 6.34 -3.19
CA PRO A 26 -4.15 6.33 -2.05
C PRO A 26 -4.99 7.61 -1.98
N GLN A 27 -6.20 7.50 -1.42
CA GLN A 27 -7.02 8.69 -1.16
C GLN A 27 -6.38 9.60 -0.12
N GLU A 28 -5.60 9.00 0.77
CA GLU A 28 -4.96 9.64 1.89
C GLU A 28 -3.61 9.00 2.17
N TYR A 29 -2.58 9.81 2.41
CA TYR A 29 -1.27 9.33 2.83
C TYR A 29 -0.57 10.29 3.78
N GLU A 30 0.46 9.80 4.45
CA GLU A 30 1.34 10.56 5.33
C GLU A 30 2.71 10.77 4.72
N ILE A 31 3.31 11.91 5.03
CA ILE A 31 4.72 12.24 4.75
C ILE A 31 5.40 12.33 6.11
N LEU A 32 6.45 11.54 6.30
CA LEU A 32 7.20 11.44 7.55
C LEU A 32 8.70 11.69 7.37
N ASP A 33 9.20 11.57 6.14
CA ASP A 33 10.61 11.83 5.84
C ASP A 33 10.93 13.31 6.14
N PRO A 34 11.95 13.61 6.97
CA PRO A 34 12.29 14.98 7.32
C PRO A 34 12.65 15.87 6.12
N GLY A 35 13.27 15.30 5.08
CA GLY A 35 13.62 16.03 3.86
C GLY A 35 12.38 16.38 3.03
N ASP A 36 11.47 15.42 2.85
CA ASP A 36 10.17 15.67 2.20
C ASP A 36 9.34 16.72 2.98
N ILE A 37 9.41 16.71 4.32
CA ILE A 37 8.75 17.71 5.17
C ILE A 37 9.37 19.09 5.03
N GLU A 38 10.70 19.20 4.97
CA GLU A 38 11.40 20.48 4.77
C GLU A 38 11.04 21.11 3.42
N GLU A 39 11.01 20.31 2.36
CA GLU A 39 10.62 20.74 1.02
C GLU A 39 9.14 21.18 0.98
N LEU A 40 8.25 20.40 1.59
CA LEU A 40 6.83 20.74 1.72
C LEU A 40 6.61 22.05 2.49
N VAL A 41 7.40 22.27 3.53
CA VAL A 41 7.40 23.50 4.33
C VAL A 41 7.90 24.68 3.51
N GLY A 42 8.95 24.48 2.70
CA GLY A 42 9.54 25.50 1.83
C GLY A 42 8.65 25.88 0.64
N ALA A 43 7.90 24.92 0.09
CA ALA A 43 6.88 25.15 -0.93
C ALA A 43 5.60 25.77 -0.37
N TRP A 44 5.48 25.90 0.96
CA TRP A 44 4.28 26.46 1.59
C TRP A 44 4.17 27.96 1.27
N PRO A 45 3.04 28.43 0.72
CA PRO A 45 2.92 29.82 0.31
C PRO A 45 3.09 30.78 1.50
N LEU A 46 3.95 31.78 1.32
CA LEU A 46 4.10 32.89 2.26
C LEU A 46 2.88 33.80 2.10
N GLY A 47 1.96 33.80 3.07
CA GLY A 47 0.71 34.54 2.94
C GLY A 47 0.93 36.05 2.77
N THR A 48 0.42 36.63 1.69
CA THR A 48 -0.12 37.99 1.74
C THR A 48 -1.46 37.90 2.44
N GLY A 49 -1.53 38.35 3.69
CA GLY A 49 -2.72 38.19 4.52
C GLY A 49 -3.97 38.81 3.91
N HIS A 50 -5.07 38.06 3.90
CA HIS A 50 -6.38 38.46 4.46
C HIS A 50 -7.26 37.22 4.58
N ASP A 51 -7.91 37.10 5.74
CA ASP A 51 -9.00 36.18 6.09
C ASP A 51 -10.24 36.46 5.22
N GLU A 52 -10.19 36.14 3.93
CA GLU A 52 -11.34 36.00 3.03
C GLU A 52 -10.81 35.55 1.66
N ALA A 53 -10.27 34.34 1.59
CA ALA A 53 -10.04 33.71 0.30
C ALA A 53 -11.42 33.47 -0.32
N PHE A 54 -11.72 34.14 -1.43
CA PHE A 54 -12.82 33.76 -2.31
C PHE A 54 -12.59 32.30 -2.71
N ASP A 55 -13.31 31.38 -2.07
CA ASP A 55 -13.48 30.02 -2.58
C ASP A 55 -14.24 30.12 -3.90
N CYS A 56 -13.51 30.17 -5.01
CA CYS A 56 -14.12 29.88 -6.30
C CYS A 56 -14.54 28.42 -6.23
N THR A 57 -15.78 28.16 -5.82
CA THR A 57 -16.46 26.85 -5.89
C THR A 57 -16.46 26.27 -7.30
N CYS A 58 -16.09 27.09 -8.29
CA CYS A 58 -15.79 26.79 -9.68
C CYS A 58 -14.55 25.90 -9.89
N LEU A 59 -13.54 26.05 -9.04
CA LEU A 59 -12.29 25.30 -9.06
C LEU A 59 -12.38 24.29 -7.92
N GLY A 60 -12.92 23.10 -8.22
CA GLY A 60 -13.04 22.05 -7.22
C GLY A 60 -11.70 21.83 -6.51
N HIS A 61 -11.71 21.75 -5.18
CA HIS A 61 -10.52 21.39 -4.43
C HIS A 61 -10.18 19.93 -4.70
N GLU A 62 -9.03 19.68 -5.30
CA GLU A 62 -8.59 18.32 -5.66
C GLU A 62 -7.96 17.59 -4.47
N GLY A 63 -7.62 18.32 -3.41
CA GLY A 63 -7.14 17.76 -2.17
C GLY A 63 -6.89 18.78 -1.06
N ARG A 64 -6.28 18.32 0.03
CA ARG A 64 -5.91 19.09 1.21
C ARG A 64 -4.64 18.50 1.81
N VAL A 65 -3.75 19.37 2.28
CA VAL A 65 -2.57 19.01 3.07
C VAL A 65 -2.63 19.65 4.46
N THR A 66 -2.36 18.85 5.49
CA THR A 66 -2.36 19.28 6.89
C THR A 66 -1.00 18.96 7.53
N LEU A 67 -0.35 19.96 8.11
CA LEU A 67 0.90 19.77 8.86
C LEU A 67 0.62 19.57 10.34
N HIS A 68 1.32 18.61 10.94
CA HIS A 68 1.21 18.26 12.35
C HIS A 68 2.55 18.40 13.07
N GLU A 69 2.50 18.79 14.34
CA GLU A 69 3.63 18.66 15.27
C GLU A 69 3.65 17.27 15.93
N ALA A 70 4.72 16.96 16.68
CA ALA A 70 4.93 15.66 17.31
C ALA A 70 3.83 15.25 18.31
N SER A 71 3.10 16.22 18.87
CA SER A 71 1.94 15.96 19.74
C SER A 71 0.69 15.48 18.96
N GLY A 72 0.72 15.56 17.63
CA GLY A 72 -0.43 15.35 16.75
C GLY A 72 -1.25 16.62 16.49
N GLN A 73 -0.96 17.73 17.18
CA GLN A 73 -1.66 18.99 16.98
C GLN A 73 -1.46 19.52 15.54
N THR A 74 -2.55 19.98 14.93
CA THR A 74 -2.52 20.65 13.63
C THR A 74 -1.81 22.00 13.76
N ILE A 75 -0.76 22.19 12.97
CA ILE A 75 -0.04 23.46 12.86
C ILE A 75 -0.73 24.36 11.83
N ARG A 76 -1.01 23.80 10.65
CA ARG A 76 -1.60 24.50 9.51
C ARG A 76 -2.22 23.51 8.53
N SER A 77 -3.24 23.94 7.82
CA SER A 77 -3.91 23.19 6.75
C SER A 77 -4.06 24.09 5.55
N ARG A 78 -4.02 23.51 4.35
CA ARG A 78 -4.27 24.21 3.09
C ARG A 78 -4.97 23.28 2.12
N ASP A 79 -5.99 23.80 1.45
CA ASP A 79 -6.61 23.12 0.32
C ASP A 79 -5.70 23.24 -0.91
N LEU A 80 -5.61 22.16 -1.68
CA LEU A 80 -4.80 22.09 -2.88
C LEU A 80 -5.67 22.58 -4.05
N SER A 81 -5.27 23.69 -4.65
CA SER A 81 -5.86 24.28 -5.85
C SER A 81 -4.80 24.45 -6.94
N SER A 82 -5.22 24.43 -8.22
CA SER A 82 -4.33 24.51 -9.39
C SER A 82 -3.72 25.91 -9.61
N PRO A 83 -2.56 26.01 -10.29
CA PRO A 83 -1.29 25.34 -10.05
C PRO A 83 -0.41 26.24 -9.15
N GLU A 84 -0.15 25.79 -7.92
CA GLU A 84 0.81 26.41 -7.00
C GLU A 84 1.96 25.43 -6.73
N PRO A 85 3.17 25.89 -6.37
CA PRO A 85 4.33 25.01 -6.11
C PRO A 85 4.05 23.86 -5.14
N LEU A 86 3.16 24.09 -4.17
CA LEU A 86 2.72 23.07 -3.21
C LEU A 86 1.86 21.97 -3.85
N ALA A 87 1.00 22.33 -4.81
CA ALA A 87 0.18 21.39 -5.56
C ALA A 87 1.05 20.52 -6.48
N ASP A 88 2.00 21.12 -7.21
CA ASP A 88 2.93 20.41 -8.09
C ASP A 88 3.80 19.40 -7.31
N LEU A 89 4.26 19.76 -6.11
CA LEU A 89 5.06 18.89 -5.24
C LEU A 89 4.28 17.65 -4.75
N LEU A 90 2.96 17.78 -4.59
CA LEU A 90 2.07 16.73 -4.10
C LEU A 90 1.33 16.00 -5.21
N ASP A 91 1.47 16.44 -6.45
CA ASP A 91 0.87 15.83 -7.63
C ASP A 91 1.45 14.41 -7.83
N PRO A 92 0.60 13.37 -7.90
CA PRO A 92 1.07 12.01 -8.14
C PRO A 92 1.71 11.80 -9.50
N ASP A 93 1.46 12.62 -10.52
CA ASP A 93 2.02 12.48 -11.86
C ASP A 93 3.37 13.19 -12.02
N THR A 94 3.67 14.15 -11.15
CA THR A 94 4.93 14.88 -11.22
C THR A 94 6.10 13.95 -10.88
N PRO A 95 7.05 13.69 -11.79
CA PRO A 95 8.09 12.67 -11.60
C PRO A 95 9.01 12.95 -10.42
N GLU A 96 9.22 14.23 -10.11
CA GLU A 96 10.05 14.69 -9.00
C GLU A 96 9.23 14.96 -7.72
N GLY A 97 7.90 14.80 -7.77
CA GLY A 97 7.01 15.03 -6.64
C GLY A 97 7.19 13.99 -5.54
N ILE A 98 6.78 14.36 -4.31
CA ILE A 98 6.86 13.48 -3.13
C ILE A 98 6.23 12.11 -3.40
N PRO A 99 5.03 12.00 -4.01
CA PRO A 99 4.44 10.69 -4.29
C PRO A 99 5.27 9.81 -5.21
N ALA A 100 5.90 10.37 -6.25
CA ALA A 100 6.73 9.63 -7.19
C ALA A 100 7.99 9.10 -6.49
N ARG A 101 8.62 9.91 -5.63
CA ARG A 101 9.76 9.50 -4.80
C ARG A 101 9.40 8.37 -3.84
N HIS A 102 8.23 8.43 -3.19
CA HIS A 102 7.73 7.33 -2.35
C HIS A 102 7.61 6.01 -3.11
N ARG A 103 7.03 6.05 -4.32
CA ARG A 103 6.91 4.87 -5.19
C ARG A 103 8.27 4.35 -5.66
N ALA A 104 9.19 5.24 -5.99
CA ALA A 104 10.56 4.87 -6.35
C ALA A 104 11.31 4.20 -5.19
N ARG A 105 11.20 4.75 -3.96
CA ARG A 105 11.77 4.14 -2.74
C ARG A 105 11.20 2.74 -2.51
N TRP A 106 9.89 2.56 -2.67
CA TRP A 106 9.24 1.25 -2.59
C TRP A 106 9.76 0.26 -3.65
N ALA A 107 9.85 0.68 -4.91
CA ALA A 107 10.34 -0.17 -6.00
C ALA A 107 11.80 -0.58 -5.80
N ALA A 108 12.66 0.34 -5.36
CA ALA A 108 14.06 0.06 -5.05
C ALA A 108 14.23 -0.99 -3.93
N ALA A 109 13.32 -0.97 -2.94
CA ALA A 109 13.28 -1.93 -1.84
C ALA A 109 12.68 -3.30 -2.22
N ALA A 110 12.17 -3.48 -3.44
CA ALA A 110 11.66 -4.78 -3.88
C ALA A 110 12.77 -5.85 -3.93
N PRO A 111 12.44 -7.13 -3.68
CA PRO A 111 13.36 -8.23 -3.90
C PRO A 111 13.95 -8.17 -5.32
N ALA A 112 15.23 -8.49 -5.48
CA ALA A 112 15.93 -8.30 -6.76
C ALA A 112 15.18 -8.90 -7.98
N PRO A 113 14.59 -10.11 -7.91
CA PRO A 113 13.83 -10.67 -9.03
C PRO A 113 12.52 -9.94 -9.37
N LEU A 114 12.03 -9.08 -8.48
CA LEU A 114 10.79 -8.32 -8.62
C LEU A 114 11.02 -6.83 -8.89
N ARG A 115 12.28 -6.37 -8.94
CA ARG A 115 12.60 -4.94 -9.03
C ARG A 115 12.09 -4.30 -10.32
N GLU A 116 12.32 -4.94 -11.46
CA GLU A 116 11.83 -4.43 -12.75
C GLU A 116 10.29 -4.33 -12.79
N TYR A 117 9.60 -5.34 -12.27
CA TYR A 117 8.15 -5.33 -12.10
C TYR A 117 7.70 -4.16 -11.20
N ALA A 118 8.33 -4.01 -10.03
CA ALA A 118 7.99 -2.96 -9.08
C ALA A 118 8.23 -1.55 -9.66
N GLU A 119 9.33 -1.37 -10.40
CA GLU A 119 9.65 -0.12 -11.09
C GLU A 119 8.64 0.23 -12.18
N ALA A 120 8.23 -0.74 -13.00
CA ALA A 120 7.19 -0.53 -14.01
C ALA A 120 5.85 -0.13 -13.37
N VAL A 121 5.47 -0.81 -12.27
CA VAL A 121 4.26 -0.48 -11.50
C VAL A 121 4.36 0.91 -10.86
N ALA A 122 5.51 1.28 -10.30
CA ALA A 122 5.74 2.59 -9.68
C ALA A 122 5.60 3.76 -10.66
N ARG A 123 5.84 3.50 -11.96
CA ARG A 123 5.69 4.45 -13.07
C ARG A 123 4.33 4.36 -13.78
N ALA A 124 3.34 3.68 -13.20
CA ALA A 124 2.03 3.44 -13.84
C ALA A 124 2.09 2.74 -15.21
N SER A 125 3.21 2.08 -15.54
CA SER A 125 3.37 1.35 -16.79
C SER A 125 2.74 -0.04 -16.67
N THR A 126 2.36 -0.67 -17.79
CA THR A 126 1.92 -2.08 -17.79
C THR A 126 3.13 -2.99 -17.63
N PRO A 127 3.35 -3.64 -16.47
CA PRO A 127 4.48 -4.52 -16.30
C PRO A 127 4.25 -5.83 -17.06
N GLN A 128 5.30 -6.40 -17.64
CA GLN A 128 5.30 -7.82 -17.94
C GLN A 128 5.43 -8.58 -16.61
N GLY A 129 4.59 -9.59 -16.42
CA GLY A 129 4.64 -10.41 -15.21
C GLY A 129 5.99 -11.14 -15.12
N PRO A 130 6.65 -11.18 -13.96
CA PRO A 130 7.90 -11.91 -13.81
C PRO A 130 7.63 -13.42 -13.91
N HIS A 131 7.95 -14.01 -15.07
CA HIS A 131 7.56 -15.39 -15.41
C HIS A 131 8.24 -16.48 -14.56
N THR A 132 9.21 -16.13 -13.71
CA THR A 132 10.09 -17.10 -13.03
C THR A 132 10.28 -16.83 -11.53
N VAL A 133 9.50 -15.94 -10.92
CA VAL A 133 9.70 -15.60 -9.50
C VAL A 133 8.96 -16.59 -8.59
N PRO A 134 9.65 -17.23 -7.62
CA PRO A 134 8.98 -18.10 -6.66
C PRO A 134 7.94 -17.33 -5.84
N LEU A 135 6.72 -17.85 -5.73
CA LEU A 135 5.64 -17.19 -4.98
C LEU A 135 5.97 -16.98 -3.50
N ALA A 136 6.90 -17.77 -2.92
CA ALA A 136 7.40 -17.54 -1.57
C ALA A 136 8.12 -16.18 -1.43
N VAL A 137 8.84 -15.74 -2.47
CA VAL A 137 9.46 -14.41 -2.52
C VAL A 137 8.39 -13.32 -2.57
N VAL A 138 7.33 -13.54 -3.35
CA VAL A 138 6.19 -12.61 -3.45
C VAL A 138 5.45 -12.49 -2.11
N PHE A 139 5.23 -13.62 -1.41
CA PHE A 139 4.68 -13.62 -0.06
C PHE A 139 5.58 -12.85 0.92
N GLY A 140 6.89 -13.10 0.88
CA GLY A 140 7.86 -12.37 1.68
C GLY A 140 7.79 -10.85 1.45
N TRP A 141 7.69 -10.43 0.19
CA TRP A 141 7.53 -9.03 -0.17
C TRP A 141 6.24 -8.42 0.38
N LEU A 142 5.10 -9.09 0.21
CA LEU A 142 3.79 -8.66 0.72
C LEU A 142 3.75 -8.57 2.27
N GLY A 143 4.46 -9.47 2.95
CA GLY A 143 4.52 -9.53 4.40
C GLY A 143 5.61 -8.64 5.03
N THR A 144 6.47 -8.03 4.22
CA THR A 144 7.56 -7.18 4.71
C THR A 144 6.99 -5.92 5.37
N ARG A 145 7.45 -5.63 6.60
CA ARG A 145 7.07 -4.39 7.30
C ARG A 145 7.80 -3.21 6.67
N ARG A 146 7.02 -2.21 6.26
CA ARG A 146 7.55 -0.95 5.71
C ARG A 146 7.86 0.05 6.84
N PRO A 147 8.93 0.86 6.71
CA PRO A 147 9.20 1.96 7.63
C PRO A 147 8.06 2.99 7.66
N GLU A 148 7.55 3.35 6.48
CA GLU A 148 6.47 4.32 6.28
C GLU A 148 5.24 3.61 5.67
N PRO A 149 4.38 2.97 6.48
CA PRO A 149 3.31 2.12 5.96
C PRO A 149 2.15 2.90 5.31
N ALA A 150 1.98 4.17 5.66
CA ALA A 150 0.89 5.03 5.20
C ALA A 150 1.33 6.05 4.14
N ASP A 151 2.49 5.87 3.52
CA ASP A 151 2.98 6.78 2.48
C ASP A 151 2.18 6.65 1.16
N ALA A 152 2.57 7.46 0.17
CA ALA A 152 1.92 7.50 -1.14
C ALA A 152 2.07 6.19 -1.96
N ALA A 153 2.92 5.25 -1.54
CA ALA A 153 3.09 3.94 -2.14
C ALA A 153 2.31 2.83 -1.39
N SER A 154 1.57 3.17 -0.33
CA SER A 154 0.87 2.23 0.55
C SER A 154 -0.06 1.26 -0.18
N VAL A 155 -0.90 1.75 -1.09
CA VAL A 155 -1.82 0.89 -1.87
C VAL A 155 -1.05 0.02 -2.85
N LEU A 156 -0.07 0.57 -3.58
CA LEU A 156 0.78 -0.19 -4.50
C LEU A 156 1.55 -1.32 -3.80
N ALA A 157 2.01 -1.07 -2.58
CA ALA A 157 2.73 -2.05 -1.78
C ALA A 157 1.89 -3.29 -1.42
N VAL A 158 0.56 -3.19 -1.50
CA VAL A 158 -0.37 -4.31 -1.32
C VAL A 158 -0.81 -4.87 -2.67
N GLU A 159 -1.33 -4.00 -3.54
CA GLU A 159 -1.92 -4.40 -4.82
C GLU A 159 -0.93 -5.09 -5.76
N ALA A 160 0.32 -4.61 -5.82
CA ALA A 160 1.28 -5.13 -6.77
C ALA A 160 1.71 -6.57 -6.46
N PRO A 161 2.05 -6.95 -5.21
CA PRO A 161 2.22 -8.37 -4.85
C PRO A 161 0.94 -9.20 -4.98
N MET A 162 -0.23 -8.66 -4.61
CA MET A 162 -1.51 -9.39 -4.69
C MET A 162 -1.81 -9.85 -6.11
N ARG A 163 -1.59 -8.97 -7.11
CA ARG A 163 -1.76 -9.29 -8.54
C ARG A 163 -0.91 -10.48 -8.99
N LEU A 164 0.35 -10.56 -8.55
CA LEU A 164 1.23 -11.68 -8.88
C LEU A 164 0.73 -13.02 -8.31
N LEU A 165 0.05 -12.97 -7.15
CA LEU A 165 -0.51 -14.16 -6.49
C LEU A 165 -1.91 -14.51 -7.03
N ALA A 166 -2.63 -13.53 -7.58
CA ALA A 166 -4.02 -13.64 -8.02
C ALA A 166 -4.22 -14.64 -9.17
N ASP A 167 -3.20 -14.85 -10.01
CA ASP A 167 -3.28 -15.78 -11.14
C ASP A 167 -2.77 -17.19 -10.80
N ALA A 168 -2.04 -17.34 -9.70
CA ALA A 168 -1.45 -18.62 -9.30
C ALA A 168 -2.50 -19.64 -8.87
N CYS A 169 -2.26 -20.91 -9.20
CA CYS A 169 -3.13 -21.99 -8.76
C CYS A 169 -2.93 -22.28 -7.26
N THR A 170 -3.95 -22.85 -6.63
CA THR A 170 -3.98 -23.06 -5.17
C THR A 170 -2.89 -24.01 -4.69
N GLU A 171 -2.47 -24.96 -5.53
CA GLU A 171 -1.40 -25.92 -5.23
C GLU A 171 -0.04 -25.23 -5.16
N GLU A 172 0.27 -24.36 -6.11
CA GLU A 172 1.50 -23.55 -6.12
C GLU A 172 1.54 -22.60 -4.91
N LEU A 173 0.43 -21.93 -4.62
CA LEU A 173 0.29 -21.07 -3.44
C LEU A 173 0.53 -21.87 -2.15
N ALA A 174 -0.09 -23.05 -2.02
CA ALA A 174 0.07 -23.91 -0.85
C ALA A 174 1.48 -24.52 -0.74
N TRP A 175 2.17 -24.73 -1.86
CA TRP A 175 3.57 -25.13 -1.86
C TRP A 175 4.45 -23.98 -1.36
N ALA A 176 4.25 -22.77 -1.87
CA ALA A 176 5.00 -21.59 -1.46
C ALA A 176 4.82 -21.24 0.03
N VAL A 177 3.62 -21.43 0.61
CA VAL A 177 3.38 -21.29 2.06
C VAL A 177 4.29 -22.20 2.89
N ARG A 178 4.64 -23.38 2.40
CA ARG A 178 5.51 -24.32 3.13
C ARG A 178 6.99 -23.93 3.07
N GLN A 179 7.36 -23.13 2.07
CA GLN A 179 8.74 -22.73 1.80
C GLN A 179 9.09 -21.34 2.35
N THR A 180 8.10 -20.62 2.88
CA THR A 180 8.29 -19.24 3.30
C THR A 180 8.67 -19.13 4.77
N ASP A 181 9.39 -18.06 5.10
CA ASP A 181 9.72 -17.68 6.47
C ASP A 181 8.54 -16.97 7.18
N ARG A 182 8.80 -16.42 8.37
CA ARG A 182 7.80 -15.68 9.14
C ARG A 182 7.22 -14.48 8.39
N ALA A 183 8.04 -13.74 7.65
CA ALA A 183 7.58 -12.57 6.89
C ALA A 183 6.68 -13.01 5.74
N GLY A 184 7.03 -14.05 5.00
CA GLY A 184 6.11 -14.52 3.98
C GLY A 184 4.90 -15.29 4.52
N LEU A 185 4.93 -15.86 5.73
CA LEU A 185 3.69 -16.34 6.37
C LEU A 185 2.74 -15.19 6.70
N GLU A 186 3.27 -14.04 7.11
CA GLU A 186 2.49 -12.81 7.28
C GLU A 186 1.85 -12.37 5.95
N GLY A 187 2.62 -12.34 4.86
CA GLY A 187 2.11 -12.03 3.52
C GLY A 187 1.09 -13.06 3.01
N ALA A 188 1.33 -14.34 3.26
CA ALA A 188 0.42 -15.41 2.87
C ALA A 188 -0.92 -15.32 3.61
N VAL A 189 -0.91 -15.07 4.92
CA VAL A 189 -2.17 -14.87 5.67
C VAL A 189 -2.96 -13.71 5.08
N ARG A 190 -2.32 -12.58 4.77
CA ARG A 190 -2.98 -11.43 4.12
C ARG A 190 -3.61 -11.83 2.79
N PHE A 191 -2.86 -12.52 1.92
CA PHE A 191 -3.39 -12.97 0.63
C PHE A 191 -4.54 -13.96 0.78
N PHE A 192 -4.43 -14.98 1.62
CA PHE A 192 -5.50 -15.98 1.76
C PHE A 192 -6.76 -15.44 2.46
N ALA A 193 -6.64 -14.35 3.23
CA ALA A 193 -7.76 -13.64 3.83
C ALA A 193 -8.37 -12.57 2.91
N SER A 194 -7.69 -12.21 1.82
CA SER A 194 -8.09 -11.17 0.88
C SER A 194 -9.32 -11.53 0.03
N GLU A 195 -9.96 -10.52 -0.56
CA GLU A 195 -11.07 -10.73 -1.49
C GLU A 195 -10.61 -11.46 -2.76
N GLU A 196 -9.38 -11.21 -3.23
CA GLU A 196 -8.76 -11.82 -4.40
C GLU A 196 -8.73 -13.35 -4.31
N PHE A 197 -8.46 -13.89 -3.12
CA PHE A 197 -8.52 -15.33 -2.90
C PHE A 197 -9.93 -15.81 -2.58
N THR A 198 -10.66 -15.08 -1.73
CA THR A 198 -11.92 -15.58 -1.16
C THR A 198 -13.09 -15.56 -2.15
N THR A 199 -13.05 -14.73 -3.19
CA THR A 199 -14.02 -14.69 -4.29
C THR A 199 -13.81 -15.80 -5.32
N ARG A 200 -12.68 -16.53 -5.27
CA ARG A 200 -12.39 -17.64 -6.18
C ARG A 200 -13.43 -18.75 -6.08
N HIS A 201 -13.62 -19.47 -7.20
CA HIS A 201 -14.47 -20.66 -7.25
C HIS A 201 -14.12 -21.66 -6.13
N PRO A 202 -15.10 -22.29 -5.44
CA PRO A 202 -14.85 -23.17 -4.30
C PRO A 202 -13.78 -24.24 -4.50
N LYS A 203 -13.67 -24.82 -5.70
CA LYS A 203 -12.61 -25.81 -6.02
C LYS A 203 -11.20 -25.22 -5.89
N ARG A 204 -11.02 -23.94 -6.23
CA ARG A 204 -9.75 -23.19 -6.10
C ARG A 204 -9.52 -22.65 -4.69
N ARG A 205 -10.42 -22.91 -3.73
CA ARG A 205 -10.22 -22.57 -2.32
C ARG A 205 -9.86 -23.79 -1.46
N ARG A 206 -9.65 -24.95 -2.09
CA ARG A 206 -9.21 -26.18 -1.42
C ARG A 206 -7.71 -26.10 -1.19
N VAL A 207 -7.31 -26.01 0.07
CA VAL A 207 -5.91 -25.88 0.49
C VAL A 207 -5.52 -27.17 1.24
N PRO A 208 -4.39 -27.80 0.91
CA PRO A 208 -3.86 -28.94 1.64
C PRO A 208 -3.72 -28.66 3.15
N ASP A 209 -4.00 -29.67 3.98
CA ASP A 209 -4.07 -29.53 5.43
C ASP A 209 -2.78 -28.92 6.03
N THR A 210 -1.60 -29.30 5.55
CA THR A 210 -0.32 -28.75 6.03
C THR A 210 -0.22 -27.23 5.85
N ALA A 211 -0.54 -26.72 4.66
CA ALA A 211 -0.47 -25.28 4.39
C ALA A 211 -1.56 -24.53 5.16
N ARG A 212 -2.77 -25.10 5.23
CA ARG A 212 -3.86 -24.57 6.02
C ARG A 212 -3.48 -24.44 7.50
N ASP A 213 -2.88 -25.47 8.09
CA ASP A 213 -2.51 -25.48 9.51
C ASP A 213 -1.39 -24.49 9.82
N LEU A 214 -0.46 -24.26 8.89
CA LEU A 214 0.55 -23.20 9.01
C LEU A 214 -0.12 -21.82 9.03
N LEU A 215 -1.03 -21.54 8.09
CA LEU A 215 -1.75 -20.26 8.01
C LEU A 215 -2.60 -20.01 9.26
N LEU A 216 -3.38 -21.00 9.70
CA LEU A 216 -4.25 -20.86 10.87
C LEU A 216 -3.46 -20.68 12.17
N ARG A 217 -2.34 -21.40 12.35
CA ARG A 217 -1.47 -21.21 13.51
C ARG A 217 -0.84 -19.82 13.51
N HIS A 218 -0.32 -19.36 12.37
CA HIS A 218 0.27 -18.03 12.27
C HIS A 218 -0.76 -16.93 12.53
N ALA A 219 -1.95 -17.03 11.94
CA ALA A 219 -3.04 -16.07 12.11
C ALA A 219 -3.49 -15.97 13.57
N ARG A 220 -3.62 -17.09 14.30
CA ARG A 220 -3.97 -17.08 15.74
C ARG A 220 -3.01 -16.23 16.57
N SER A 221 -1.72 -16.31 16.29
CA SER A 221 -0.70 -15.61 17.09
C SER A 221 -0.46 -14.17 16.64
N HIS A 222 -0.61 -13.87 15.35
CA HIS A 222 -0.12 -12.60 14.78
C HIS A 222 -1.17 -11.77 14.07
N ARG A 223 -2.28 -12.39 13.61
CA ARG A 223 -3.36 -11.72 12.87
C ARG A 223 -4.74 -12.27 13.27
N PRO A 224 -5.16 -12.12 14.54
CA PRO A 224 -6.40 -12.71 15.03
C PRO A 224 -7.65 -12.19 14.29
N GLY A 225 -7.59 -10.97 13.74
CA GLY A 225 -8.67 -10.40 12.92
C GLY A 225 -8.96 -11.19 11.63
N ASP A 226 -7.94 -11.83 11.06
CA ASP A 226 -8.06 -12.57 9.79
C ASP A 226 -8.43 -14.04 10.01
N LEU A 227 -8.33 -14.54 11.25
CA LEU A 227 -8.53 -15.96 11.58
C LEU A 227 -9.93 -16.45 11.19
N ALA A 228 -10.97 -15.69 11.54
CA ALA A 228 -12.36 -16.07 11.27
C ALA A 228 -12.69 -16.10 9.77
N VAL A 229 -11.96 -15.33 8.95
CA VAL A 229 -12.07 -15.37 7.49
C VAL A 229 -11.42 -16.64 6.97
N LEU A 230 -10.18 -16.91 7.39
CA LEU A 230 -9.44 -18.10 6.97
C LEU A 230 -10.15 -19.41 7.35
N GLU A 231 -10.63 -19.54 8.58
CA GLU A 231 -11.33 -20.76 9.04
C GLU A 231 -12.60 -21.04 8.23
N ARG A 232 -13.29 -19.99 7.79
CA ARG A 232 -14.52 -20.07 6.99
C ARG A 232 -14.26 -20.34 5.50
N ARG A 233 -13.17 -19.79 4.96
CA ARG A 233 -12.95 -19.70 3.51
C ARG A 233 -11.92 -20.70 2.96
N LEU A 234 -10.98 -21.18 3.79
CA LEU A 234 -10.06 -22.25 3.41
C LEU A 234 -10.75 -23.61 3.52
N LEU A 235 -11.11 -24.18 2.37
CA LEU A 235 -11.73 -25.50 2.30
C LEU A 235 -10.65 -26.58 2.37
N ARG A 236 -10.97 -27.74 2.97
CA ARG A 236 -10.05 -28.90 2.95
C ARG A 236 -10.10 -29.61 1.60
N THR A 237 -8.99 -30.20 1.21
CA THR A 237 -8.94 -31.16 0.10
C THR A 237 -9.67 -32.46 0.51
N PRO A 238 -10.47 -33.09 -0.36
CA PRO A 238 -11.22 -34.30 -0.02
C PRO A 238 -10.35 -35.48 0.43
N ASP A 239 -9.19 -35.68 -0.20
CA ASP A 239 -8.32 -36.84 0.05
C ASP A 239 -7.71 -36.84 1.46
N ASP A 240 -7.55 -35.66 2.06
CA ASP A 240 -7.05 -35.51 3.43
C ASP A 240 -8.08 -35.94 4.51
N ARG A 241 -9.36 -36.11 4.15
CA ARG A 241 -10.38 -36.58 5.10
C ARG A 241 -10.19 -38.03 5.52
N ILE A 242 -9.57 -38.85 4.68
CA ILE A 242 -9.49 -40.31 4.87
C ILE A 242 -8.38 -40.68 5.87
N ARG A 243 -7.35 -39.84 6.04
CA ARG A 243 -6.20 -40.09 6.93
C ARG A 243 -6.44 -39.79 8.42
N ARG A 244 -7.62 -39.29 8.80
CA ARG A 244 -8.02 -39.12 10.20
C ARG A 244 -9.09 -40.15 10.55
N SER A 245 -8.71 -41.43 10.49
CA SER A 245 -9.48 -42.57 11.00
C SER A 245 -8.56 -43.41 11.88
#